data_AF-A0A2D7JEV8-F1
#
_entry.id   AF-A0A2D7JEV8-F1
#
_cell.length_a   1.000
_cell.length_b   1.000
_cell.length_c   1.000
_cell.angle_alpha   90.00
_cell.angle_beta   90.00
_cell.angle_gamma   90.00
#
_symmetry.space_group_name_H-M   'P 1'
#
loop_
_entity.id
_entity.type
_entity.pdbx_description
1 polymer ?
#
loop_
_entity_poly.entity_id
_entity_poly.type
_entity_poly.pdbx_seq_one_letter_code
_entity_poly.pdbx_strand_id
1 'polypeptide(L)' 'MFPLGAQAAPSQETKENDFLDLVDGQGHVLVQGQGVDGVNAKARAQGLRFPALGYWSPEGHCFVKPAPGECNGVFKR' A
#
# COMPACT_ATOMS: atom_id res chain seq x y z
N MET A 1 9.01 -26.98 -9.15
CA MET A 1 8.17 -26.03 -9.88
C MET A 1 7.42 -25.22 -8.85
N PHE A 2 7.97 -24.06 -8.46
CA PHE A 2 7.30 -23.17 -7.49
C PHE A 2 6.12 -22.52 -8.20
N PRO A 3 4.91 -22.44 -7.60
CA PRO A 3 3.87 -21.67 -8.23
C PRO A 3 4.35 -20.22 -8.21
N LEU A 4 4.40 -19.61 -9.38
CA LEU A 4 4.45 -18.16 -9.53
C LEU A 4 3.23 -17.63 -8.80
N GLY A 5 3.42 -17.27 -7.53
CA GLY A 5 2.49 -16.47 -6.79
C GLY A 5 2.40 -15.15 -7.52
N ALA A 6 1.47 -15.06 -8.46
CA ALA A 6 0.88 -13.80 -8.86
C ALA A 6 0.16 -13.27 -7.62
N GLN A 7 0.95 -12.74 -6.67
CA GLN A 7 0.46 -11.77 -5.73
C GLN A 7 0.04 -10.63 -6.62
N ALA A 8 -1.25 -10.56 -6.93
CA ALA A 8 -1.84 -9.39 -7.52
C ALA A 8 -1.50 -8.25 -6.57
N ALA A 9 -0.42 -7.52 -6.87
CA ALA A 9 -0.22 -6.21 -6.30
C ALA A 9 -1.54 -5.50 -6.60
N PRO A 10 -2.26 -4.96 -5.61
CA PRO A 10 -3.44 -4.18 -5.92
C PRO A 10 -2.94 -3.09 -6.86
N SER A 11 -3.34 -3.12 -8.13
CA SER A 11 -2.91 -2.15 -9.16
C SER A 11 -3.82 -0.92 -9.14
N GLN A 12 -4.62 -0.81 -8.10
CA GLN A 12 -5.66 0.16 -7.90
C GLN A 12 -5.74 0.49 -6.42
N GLU A 13 -6.10 1.74 -6.14
CA GLU A 13 -6.33 2.21 -4.79
C GLU A 13 -7.61 1.64 -4.19
N THR A 14 -7.56 1.45 -2.88
CA THR A 14 -8.72 1.19 -2.04
C THR A 14 -9.59 2.45 -2.03
N LYS A 15 -10.92 2.32 -1.94
CA LYS A 15 -11.79 3.50 -1.76
C LYS A 15 -11.51 4.15 -0.41
N GLU A 16 -11.71 5.46 -0.30
CA GLU A 16 -11.39 6.21 0.91
C GLU A 16 -11.98 5.59 2.19
N ASN A 17 -13.30 5.35 2.25
CA ASN A 17 -13.93 4.77 3.43
C ASN A 17 -13.37 3.37 3.78
N ASP A 18 -13.20 2.51 2.78
CA ASP A 18 -12.62 1.18 2.97
C ASP A 18 -11.16 1.28 3.45
N PHE A 19 -10.42 2.32 3.03
CA PHE A 19 -9.05 2.57 3.46
C PHE A 19 -9.00 3.08 4.90
N LEU A 20 -9.91 3.98 5.29
CA LEU A 20 -10.03 4.46 6.67
C LEU A 20 -10.33 3.29 7.63
N ASP A 21 -11.22 2.37 7.25
CA ASP A 21 -11.48 1.14 8.02
C ASP A 21 -10.22 0.28 8.19
N LEU A 22 -9.33 0.24 7.19
CA LEU A 22 -8.04 -0.44 7.31
C LEU A 22 -7.08 0.28 8.26
N VAL A 23 -7.04 1.61 8.26
CA VAL A 23 -6.20 2.40 9.18
C VAL A 23 -6.57 2.14 10.64
N ASP A 24 -7.87 2.03 10.92
CA ASP A 24 -8.40 1.79 12.27
C ASP A 24 -8.26 0.32 12.73
N GLY A 25 -7.83 -0.58 11.84
CA GLY A 25 -7.66 -2.00 12.14
C GLY A 25 -6.54 -2.28 13.15
N GLN A 26 -6.84 -3.12 14.15
CA GLN A 26 -5.85 -3.49 15.18
C GLN A 26 -4.64 -4.22 14.57
N GLY A 27 -3.43 -3.76 14.93
CA GLY A 27 -2.19 -4.36 14.46
C GLY A 27 -1.83 -3.99 13.01
N HIS A 28 -2.57 -3.05 12.42
CA HIS A 28 -2.23 -2.46 11.13
C HIS A 28 -1.25 -1.29 11.32
N VAL A 29 -0.44 -1.05 10.28
CA VAL A 29 0.58 -0.02 10.24
C VAL A 29 0.38 0.80 8.98
N LEU A 30 0.16 2.11 9.17
CA LEU A 30 0.10 3.09 8.09
C LEU A 30 1.52 3.51 7.69
N VAL A 31 1.81 3.46 6.39
CA VAL A 31 3.07 3.87 5.79
C VAL A 31 2.79 4.86 4.67
N GLN A 32 3.50 5.99 4.68
CA GLN A 32 3.40 7.01 3.63
C GLN A 32 4.70 7.10 2.83
N GLY A 33 4.64 7.23 1.51
CA GLY A 33 5.81 7.46 0.65
C GLY A 33 5.45 7.90 -0.77
N GLN A 34 6.44 8.38 -1.53
CA GLN A 34 6.28 8.82 -2.92
C GLN A 34 5.80 7.66 -3.82
N GLY A 35 4.52 7.68 -4.21
CA GLY A 35 3.85 6.60 -4.93
C GLY A 35 3.88 5.22 -4.23
N VAL A 36 3.32 4.21 -4.89
CA VAL A 36 3.27 2.83 -4.37
C VAL A 36 4.67 2.25 -4.13
N ASP A 37 5.64 2.61 -4.98
CA ASP A 37 7.00 2.11 -4.88
C ASP A 37 7.71 2.66 -3.62
N GLY A 38 7.52 3.94 -3.30
CA GLY A 38 8.05 4.56 -2.09
C GLY A 38 7.42 4.01 -0.81
N VAL A 39 6.11 3.81 -0.80
CA VAL A 39 5.39 3.14 0.30
C VAL A 39 5.95 1.73 0.53
N ASN A 40 6.08 0.95 -0.55
CA ASN A 40 6.57 -0.42 -0.47
C ASN A 40 8.03 -0.52 -0.04
N ALA A 41 8.89 0.41 -0.48
CA ALA A 41 10.28 0.47 -0.01
C ALA A 41 10.33 0.72 1.51
N LYS A 42 9.55 1.67 2.02
CA LYS A 42 9.47 1.98 3.46
C LYS A 42 8.89 0.82 4.28
N ALA A 43 7.84 0.16 3.78
CA ALA A 43 7.25 -0.99 4.46
C ALA A 43 8.23 -2.17 4.55
N ARG A 44 9.00 -2.44 3.48
CA ARG A 44 10.07 -3.47 3.50
C ARG A 44 11.17 -3.12 4.51
N ALA A 45 11.60 -1.86 4.56
CA ALA A 45 12.61 -1.41 5.52
C ALA A 45 12.15 -1.57 6.98
N GLN A 46 10.84 -1.54 7.23
CA GLN A 46 10.24 -1.78 8.54
C GLN A 46 9.95 -3.27 8.83
N GLY A 47 10.20 -4.18 7.88
CA GLY A 47 9.91 -5.61 8.02
C GLY A 47 8.42 -5.96 8.00
N LEU A 48 7.57 -5.08 7.46
CA LEU A 48 6.12 -5.29 7.43
C LEU A 48 5.72 -6.39 6.42
N ARG A 49 4.56 -6.99 6.67
CA ARG A 49 4.07 -8.13 5.88
C ARG A 49 3.41 -7.66 4.58
N PHE A 50 3.77 -8.33 3.50
CA PHE A 50 3.20 -8.13 2.16
C PHE A 50 2.13 -9.19 1.82
N PRO A 51 1.15 -8.87 0.94
CA PRO A 51 0.92 -7.56 0.32
C PRO A 51 0.36 -6.55 1.34
N ALA A 52 0.38 -5.26 0.96
CA ALA A 52 -0.41 -4.26 1.68
C ALA A 52 -1.89 -4.66 1.68
N LEU A 53 -2.59 -4.26 2.73
CA LEU A 53 -4.04 -4.41 2.85
C LEU A 53 -4.80 -3.42 1.96
N GLY A 54 -4.21 -2.24 1.75
CA GLY A 54 -4.76 -1.21 0.88
C GLY A 54 -3.75 -0.12 0.59
N TYR A 55 -3.97 0.60 -0.51
CA TYR A 55 -3.25 1.83 -0.84
C TYR A 55 -4.26 2.92 -1.14
N TRP A 56 -3.93 4.16 -0.79
CA TRP A 56 -4.79 5.29 -1.05
C TRP A 56 -4.03 6.61 -1.06
N SER A 57 -4.45 7.48 -1.96
CA SER A 57 -4.09 8.90 -2.01
C SER A 57 -5.35 9.72 -2.32
N PRO A 58 -5.45 10.97 -1.81
CA PRO A 58 -6.57 11.84 -2.13
C PRO A 58 -6.75 12.06 -3.65
N GLU A 59 -5.65 12.07 -4.40
CA GLU A 59 -5.62 12.36 -5.84
C GLU A 59 -5.75 11.11 -6.73
N GLY A 60 -5.76 9.90 -6.16
CA GLY A 60 -5.85 8.64 -6.92
C GLY A 60 -4.59 8.30 -7.73
N HIS A 61 -3.40 8.70 -7.24
CA HIS A 61 -2.13 8.63 -7.98
C HIS A 61 -1.11 7.59 -7.50
N CYS A 62 -1.42 6.76 -6.51
CA CYS A 62 -0.49 5.78 -5.94
C CYS A 62 0.20 4.91 -7.00
N PHE A 63 -0.51 4.56 -8.07
CA PHE A 63 -0.03 3.68 -9.15
C PHE A 63 0.40 4.42 -10.42
N VAL A 64 0.36 5.76 -10.43
CA VAL A 64 0.79 6.58 -11.57
C VAL A 64 2.32 6.65 -11.64
N LYS A 65 2.86 6.57 -12.85
CA LYS A 65 4.31 6.67 -13.12
C LYS A 65 4.63 7.82 -14.09
N PRO A 66 5.56 8.72 -13.76
CA PRO A 66 6.25 8.84 -12.46
C PRO A 66 5.27 9.19 -11.32
N ALA A 67 5.62 8.85 -10.09
CA ALA A 67 4.77 9.14 -8.93
C ALA A 67 4.65 10.66 -8.75
N PRO A 68 3.45 11.25 -8.89
CA PRO A 68 3.29 12.70 -8.84
C PRO A 68 3.21 13.25 -7.41
N GLY A 69 2.99 12.39 -6.41
CA GLY A 69 2.92 12.78 -5.00
C GLY A 69 3.04 11.61 -4.01
N GLU A 70 2.75 11.91 -2.75
CA GLU A 70 2.73 10.93 -1.67
C GLU A 70 1.52 10.00 -1.78
N CYS A 71 1.73 8.74 -1.43
CA CYS A 71 0.75 7.69 -1.34
C CYS A 71 0.77 7.09 0.07
N ASN A 72 -0.34 6.52 0.51
CA ASN A 72 -0.42 5.76 1.75
C ASN A 72 -0.63 4.28 1.46
N GLY A 73 -0.09 3.42 2.31
CA GLY A 73 -0.39 2.00 2.33
C GLY A 73 -0.55 1.50 3.76
N VAL A 74 -1.48 0.57 3.95
CA VAL A 74 -1.71 -0.09 5.23
C VAL A 74 -1.17 -1.51 5.17
N PHE A 75 -0.37 -1.92 6.15
CA PHE A 75 0.25 -3.23 6.22
C PHE A 75 -0.05 -3.90 7.55
N LYS A 76 0.12 -5.22 7.61
CA LYS A 76 0.23 -5.91 8.90
C LYS A 76 1.67 -5.84 9.39
N ARG A 77 1.82 -5.73 10.72
CA ARG A 77 3.13 -5.88 11.36
C ARG A 77 3.73 -7.26 11.13
#